data_AF-A0A369R481-F1
#
_entry.id   AF-A0A369R481-F1
#
_cell.length_a   1.000
_cell.length_b   1.000
_cell.length_c   1.000
_cell.angle_alpha   90.00
_cell.angle_beta   90.00
_cell.angle_gamma   90.00
#
_symmetry.space_group_name_H-M   'P 1'
#
loop_
_entity.id
_entity.type
_entity.pdbx_description
1 polymer ?
#
loop_
_entity_poly.entity_id
_entity_poly.type
_entity_poly.pdbx_seq_one_letter_code
_entity_poly.pdbx_strand_id
1 'polypeptide(L)'
;MIKLLEALRIAGCSAGIFLAYLYGQTPEEVLRIMTPWFIGSIAGLSGIEGLVFGERAAREKGFEVHSNYQRQNAFWFLSIALIALLIYVAAWNVYANIAIVLLFSLFLVMSAANHVWSTIACGNRTWQNMIRPLLTLLLVIAFWYPVTAILFK
;
A
#
# COMPACT_ATOMS: atom_id res chain seq x y z
N MET A 1 16.52 -6.65 -8.13
CA MET A 1 15.68 -7.04 -6.97
C MET A 1 14.67 -5.97 -6.59
N ILE A 2 15.07 -4.74 -6.22
CA ILE A 2 14.11 -3.69 -5.84
C ILE A 2 13.10 -3.37 -6.95
N LYS A 3 13.55 -3.18 -8.20
CA LYS A 3 12.66 -3.01 -9.37
C LYS A 3 11.69 -4.17 -9.59
N LEU A 4 12.10 -5.41 -9.26
CA LEU A 4 11.21 -6.57 -9.33
C LEU A 4 10.11 -6.48 -8.27
N LEU A 5 10.47 -6.14 -7.03
CA LEU A 5 9.49 -5.93 -5.96
C LEU A 5 8.52 -4.80 -6.29
N GLU A 6 8.99 -3.72 -6.91
CA GLU A 6 8.13 -2.64 -7.41
C GLU A 6 7.17 -3.12 -8.49
N ALA A 7 7.64 -3.86 -9.49
CA ALA A 7 6.80 -4.47 -10.52
C ALA A 7 5.75 -5.42 -9.90
N LEU A 8 6.14 -6.23 -8.92
CA LEU A 8 5.25 -7.14 -8.21
C LEU A 8 4.18 -6.40 -7.38
N ARG A 9 4.52 -5.26 -6.76
CA ARG A 9 3.53 -4.40 -6.07
C ARG A 9 2.46 -3.92 -7.04
N ILE A 10 2.88 -3.39 -8.19
CA ILE A 10 1.98 -2.88 -9.22
C ILE A 10 1.12 -4.02 -9.77
N ALA A 11 1.76 -5.12 -10.20
CA ALA A 11 1.07 -6.28 -10.76
C ALA A 11 0.06 -6.88 -9.77
N GLY A 12 0.43 -7.02 -8.49
CA GLY A 12 -0.45 -7.55 -7.47
C GLY A 12 -1.65 -6.63 -7.17
N CYS A 13 -1.45 -5.32 -7.10
CA CYS A 13 -2.56 -4.37 -6.98
C CYS A 13 -3.48 -4.41 -8.21
N SER A 14 -2.91 -4.39 -9.42
CA SER A 14 -3.68 -4.43 -10.66
C SER A 14 -4.48 -5.73 -10.80
N ALA A 15 -3.86 -6.88 -10.49
CA ALA A 15 -4.53 -8.17 -10.47
C ALA A 15 -5.66 -8.20 -9.43
N GLY A 16 -5.43 -7.66 -8.24
CA GLY A 16 -6.45 -7.57 -7.19
C GLY A 16 -7.66 -6.75 -7.60
N ILE A 17 -7.45 -5.58 -8.21
CA ILE A 17 -8.51 -4.75 -8.75
C ILE A 17 -9.29 -5.51 -9.82
N PHE A 18 -8.57 -6.09 -10.80
CA PHE A 18 -9.19 -6.86 -11.88
C PHE A 18 -10.05 -8.02 -11.35
N LEU A 19 -9.49 -8.85 -10.47
CA LEU A 19 -10.20 -9.99 -9.89
C LEU A 19 -11.40 -9.57 -9.06
N ALA A 20 -11.30 -8.47 -8.32
CA ALA A 20 -12.40 -7.98 -7.51
C ALA A 20 -13.59 -7.53 -8.35
N TYR A 21 -13.35 -6.80 -9.45
CA TYR A 21 -14.42 -6.40 -10.36
C TYR A 21 -14.90 -7.53 -11.27
N LEU A 22 -14.08 -8.57 -11.49
CA LEU A 22 -14.48 -9.76 -12.23
C LEU A 22 -15.42 -10.67 -11.41
N TYR A 23 -15.16 -10.82 -10.11
CA TYR A 23 -15.88 -11.79 -9.26
C TYR A 23 -16.86 -11.15 -8.27
N GLY A 24 -16.61 -9.93 -7.80
CA GLY A 24 -17.47 -9.24 -6.85
C GLY A 24 -18.75 -8.72 -7.50
N GLN A 25 -19.90 -9.08 -6.93
CA GLN A 25 -21.22 -8.65 -7.40
C GLN A 25 -21.75 -7.44 -6.63
N THR A 26 -21.23 -7.21 -5.42
CA THR A 26 -21.60 -6.08 -4.55
C THR A 26 -20.37 -5.23 -4.19
N PRO A 27 -20.52 -3.94 -3.86
CA PRO A 27 -19.42 -3.11 -3.36
C PRO A 27 -18.65 -3.75 -2.20
N GLU A 28 -19.36 -4.45 -1.31
CA GLU A 28 -18.80 -5.17 -0.18
C GLU A 28 -17.91 -6.34 -0.61
N GLU A 29 -18.34 -7.13 -1.59
CA GLU A 29 -17.56 -8.22 -2.15
C GLU A 29 -16.33 -7.71 -2.90
N VAL A 30 -16.51 -6.66 -3.72
CA VAL A 30 -15.40 -5.99 -4.43
C VAL A 30 -14.37 -5.53 -3.40
N LEU A 31 -14.78 -4.80 -2.36
CA LEU A 31 -13.86 -4.32 -1.31
C LEU A 31 -13.15 -5.48 -0.61
N ARG A 32 -13.88 -6.53 -0.25
CA ARG A 32 -13.32 -7.71 0.43
C ARG A 32 -12.26 -8.40 -0.43
N ILE A 33 -12.47 -8.53 -1.73
CA ILE A 33 -11.49 -9.13 -2.64
C ILE A 33 -10.30 -8.19 -2.85
N MET A 34 -10.52 -6.89 -3.04
CA MET A 34 -9.44 -5.92 -3.28
C MET A 34 -8.49 -5.79 -2.08
N THR A 35 -9.03 -5.81 -0.85
CA THR A 35 -8.29 -5.51 0.39
C THR A 35 -6.99 -6.30 0.56
N PRO A 36 -6.98 -7.65 0.58
CA PRO A 36 -5.75 -8.42 0.76
C PRO A 36 -4.77 -8.27 -0.40
N TRP A 37 -5.26 -8.09 -1.64
CA TRP A 37 -4.39 -7.89 -2.80
C TRP A 37 -3.68 -6.55 -2.74
N PHE A 38 -4.40 -5.47 -2.45
CA PHE A 38 -3.83 -4.14 -2.33
C PHE A 38 -2.84 -4.03 -1.16
N ILE A 39 -3.30 -4.40 0.04
CA ILE A 39 -2.47 -4.27 1.24
C ILE A 39 -1.34 -5.29 1.21
N GLY A 40 -1.61 -6.54 0.84
CA GLY A 40 -0.59 -7.58 0.74
C GLY A 40 0.49 -7.25 -0.30
N SER A 41 0.10 -6.76 -1.48
CA SER A 41 1.06 -6.38 -2.51
C SER A 41 1.92 -5.21 -2.05
N ILE A 42 1.32 -4.11 -1.59
CA ILE A 42 2.10 -2.92 -1.21
C ILE A 42 2.79 -3.13 0.13
N ALA A 43 2.03 -3.34 1.20
CA ALA A 43 2.56 -3.42 2.54
C ALA A 43 3.38 -4.70 2.74
N GLY A 44 2.87 -5.87 2.33
CA GLY A 44 3.59 -7.13 2.49
C GLY A 44 4.96 -7.10 1.79
N LEU A 45 5.01 -6.72 0.52
CA LEU A 45 6.28 -6.63 -0.22
C LEU A 45 7.17 -5.47 0.27
N SER A 46 6.60 -4.37 0.78
CA SER A 46 7.41 -3.28 1.37
C SER A 46 8.02 -3.68 2.71
N GLY A 47 7.30 -4.46 3.51
CA GLY A 47 7.80 -5.03 4.76
C GLY A 47 8.97 -5.99 4.51
N ILE A 48 8.80 -6.92 3.56
CA ILE A 48 9.87 -7.85 3.16
C ILE A 48 11.07 -7.08 2.58
N GLU A 49 10.84 -6.10 1.71
CA GLU A 49 11.91 -5.24 1.16
C GLU A 49 12.69 -4.55 2.28
N GLY A 50 12.00 -3.97 3.26
CA GLY A 50 12.62 -3.23 4.35
C GLY A 50 13.46 -4.10 5.29
N LEU A 51 13.06 -5.35 5.51
CA LEU A 51 13.80 -6.29 6.36
C LEU A 51 14.96 -6.97 5.63
N VAL A 52 14.76 -7.41 4.39
CA VAL A 52 15.74 -8.23 3.66
C VAL A 52 16.68 -7.39 2.80
N PHE A 53 16.16 -6.31 2.19
CA PHE A 53 16.89 -5.48 1.23
C PHE A 53 16.96 -4.01 1.68
N GLY A 54 16.87 -3.76 2.99
CA GLY A 54 16.74 -2.43 3.56
C GLY A 54 17.80 -1.46 3.06
N GLU A 55 19.07 -1.81 3.14
CA GLU A 55 20.15 -0.93 2.69
C GLU A 55 20.01 -0.52 1.21
N ARG A 56 19.73 -1.48 0.32
CA ARG A 56 19.54 -1.20 -1.11
C ARG A 56 18.33 -0.31 -1.34
N ALA A 57 17.22 -0.60 -0.66
CA ALA A 57 15.99 0.19 -0.77
C ALA A 57 16.16 1.62 -0.26
N ALA A 58 16.93 1.83 0.82
CA ALA A 58 17.23 3.14 1.35
C ALA A 58 18.11 3.95 0.39
N ARG A 59 19.19 3.35 -0.12
CA ARG A 59 20.08 3.99 -1.13
C ARG A 59 19.31 4.42 -2.38
N GLU A 60 18.42 3.57 -2.89
CA GLU A 60 17.63 3.88 -4.10
C GLU A 60 16.67 5.05 -3.88
N LYS A 61 16.10 5.18 -2.67
CA LYS A 61 15.23 6.29 -2.27
C LYS A 61 16.01 7.53 -1.81
N GLY A 62 17.34 7.48 -1.76
CA GLY A 62 18.18 8.56 -1.23
C GLY A 62 17.97 8.82 0.26
N PHE A 63 17.63 7.78 1.03
CA PHE A 63 17.43 7.85 2.48
C PHE A 63 18.61 7.26 3.25
N GLU A 64 18.65 7.57 4.56
CA GLU A 64 19.64 7.02 5.50
C GLU A 64 19.61 5.48 5.51
N VAL A 65 20.80 4.90 5.58
CA VAL A 65 21.01 3.44 5.64
C VAL A 65 21.22 3.01 7.09
N HIS A 66 20.76 1.81 7.46
CA HIS A 66 20.89 1.23 8.81
C HIS A 66 20.12 1.98 9.91
N SER A 67 19.11 2.77 9.53
CA SER A 67 18.25 3.48 10.48
C SER A 67 17.31 2.54 11.22
N ASN A 68 17.19 2.69 12.55
CA ASN A 68 16.18 1.97 13.34
C ASN A 68 14.75 2.22 12.84
N TYR A 69 14.49 3.44 12.35
CA TYR A 69 13.20 3.81 11.77
C TYR A 69 12.85 2.96 10.56
N GLN A 70 13.84 2.64 9.72
CA GLN A 70 13.62 1.81 8.54
C GLN A 70 13.08 0.42 8.93
N ARG A 71 13.69 -0.21 9.93
CA ARG A 71 13.25 -1.52 10.42
C ARG A 71 11.88 -1.44 11.09
N GLN A 72 11.63 -0.40 11.89
CA GLN A 72 10.32 -0.16 12.49
C GLN A 72 9.22 0.00 11.43
N ASN A 73 9.49 0.78 10.38
CA ASN A 73 8.56 0.98 9.28
C ASN A 73 8.30 -0.32 8.49
N ALA A 74 9.33 -1.15 8.31
CA ALA A 74 9.18 -2.48 7.70
C ALA A 74 8.23 -3.38 8.52
N PHE A 75 8.36 -3.38 9.85
CA PHE A 75 7.43 -4.09 10.72
C PHE A 75 6.02 -3.51 10.69
N TRP A 76 5.87 -2.19 10.64
CA TRP A 76 4.56 -1.55 10.49
C TRP A 76 3.83 -2.03 9.21
N PHE A 77 4.55 -2.10 8.10
CA PHE A 77 4.02 -2.64 6.84
C PHE A 77 3.61 -4.12 6.96
N LEU A 78 4.45 -4.97 7.58
CA LEU A 78 4.10 -6.38 7.79
C LEU A 78 2.88 -6.54 8.70
N SER A 79 2.78 -5.76 9.78
CA SER A 79 1.64 -5.79 10.69
C SER A 79 0.33 -5.50 9.96
N ILE A 80 0.30 -4.44 9.15
CA ILE A 80 -0.89 -4.09 8.37
C ILE A 80 -1.23 -5.17 7.33
N ALA A 81 -0.24 -5.75 6.65
CA ALA A 81 -0.46 -6.87 5.73
C ALA A 81 -1.04 -8.12 6.41
N LEU A 82 -0.53 -8.47 7.59
CA LEU A 82 -1.00 -9.61 8.37
C LEU A 82 -2.44 -9.40 8.87
N ILE A 83 -2.77 -8.20 9.34
CA ILE A 83 -4.14 -7.89 9.76
C ILE A 83 -5.09 -7.91 8.56
N ALA A 84 -4.68 -7.41 7.38
CA ALA A 84 -5.49 -7.48 6.17
C ALA A 84 -5.76 -8.94 5.73
N LEU A 85 -4.75 -9.80 5.81
CA LEU A 85 -4.89 -11.22 5.54
C LEU A 85 -5.83 -11.89 6.57
N LEU A 86 -5.71 -11.55 7.85
CA LEU A 86 -6.58 -12.05 8.91
C LEU A 86 -8.04 -11.65 8.68
N ILE A 87 -8.31 -10.38 8.38
CA ILE A 87 -9.66 -9.86 8.04
C ILE A 87 -10.27 -10.70 6.91
N TYR A 88 -9.49 -10.99 5.87
CA TYR A 88 -9.96 -11.75 4.72
C TYR A 88 -10.25 -13.22 5.07
N VAL A 89 -9.31 -13.92 5.70
CA VAL A 89 -9.40 -15.36 6.02
C VAL A 89 -10.46 -15.62 7.09
N ALA A 90 -10.54 -14.79 8.12
CA ALA A 90 -11.53 -14.91 9.18
C ALA A 90 -12.91 -14.36 8.79
N ALA A 91 -13.07 -13.89 7.54
CA ALA A 91 -14.32 -13.36 7.01
C ALA A 91 -14.95 -12.26 7.89
N TRP A 92 -14.11 -11.35 8.40
CA TRP A 92 -14.61 -10.22 9.19
C TRP A 92 -15.53 -9.33 8.34
N ASN A 93 -16.41 -8.60 9.01
CA ASN A 93 -17.42 -7.80 8.36
C ASN A 93 -16.84 -6.67 7.48
N VAL A 94 -17.73 -6.01 6.73
CA VAL A 94 -17.34 -4.95 5.80
C VAL A 94 -16.65 -3.76 6.50
N TYR A 95 -17.04 -3.42 7.73
CA TYR A 95 -16.44 -2.31 8.46
C TYR A 95 -14.98 -2.55 8.82
N ALA A 96 -14.58 -3.79 9.07
CA ALA A 96 -13.17 -4.14 9.24
C ALA A 96 -12.35 -3.89 7.97
N ASN A 97 -12.90 -4.26 6.80
CA ASN A 97 -12.27 -3.98 5.49
C ASN A 97 -12.16 -2.48 5.24
N ILE A 98 -13.24 -1.72 5.50
CA ILE A 98 -13.24 -0.25 5.37
C ILE A 98 -12.18 0.36 6.29
N ALA A 99 -12.15 -0.01 7.57
CA ALA A 99 -11.23 0.56 8.54
C ALA A 99 -9.77 0.36 8.13
N ILE A 100 -9.39 -0.85 7.70
CA ILE A 100 -8.00 -1.11 7.31
C ILE A 100 -7.63 -0.47 5.98
N VAL A 101 -8.55 -0.43 5.00
CA VAL A 101 -8.32 0.26 3.73
C VAL A 101 -8.17 1.75 3.93
N LEU A 102 -9.00 2.37 4.77
CA LEU A 102 -8.90 3.79 5.11
C LEU A 102 -7.60 4.09 5.86
N LEU A 103 -7.26 3.29 6.88
CA LEU A 103 -6.01 3.44 7.62
C LEU A 103 -4.80 3.37 6.68
N PHE A 104 -4.76 2.37 5.81
CA PHE A 104 -3.64 2.17 4.90
C PHE A 104 -3.60 3.25 3.80
N SER A 105 -4.75 3.65 3.27
CA SER A 105 -4.83 4.74 2.28
C SER A 105 -4.38 6.06 2.87
N LEU A 106 -4.80 6.38 4.10
CA LEU A 106 -4.35 7.57 4.83
C LEU A 106 -2.84 7.54 5.03
N PHE A 107 -2.28 6.39 5.45
CA PHE A 107 -0.84 6.23 5.54
C PHE A 107 -0.14 6.49 4.19
N LEU A 108 -0.66 5.94 3.08
CA LEU A 108 -0.05 6.17 1.76
C LEU A 108 -0.09 7.64 1.38
N VAL A 109 -1.17 8.36 1.67
CA VAL A 109 -1.27 9.81 1.46
C VAL A 109 -0.22 10.56 2.29
N MET A 110 -0.05 10.21 3.58
CA MET A 110 0.98 10.81 4.43
C MET A 110 2.39 10.46 3.95
N SER A 111 2.60 9.23 3.45
CA SER A 111 3.85 8.81 2.84
C SER A 111 4.15 9.60 1.57
N ALA A 112 3.16 9.80 0.70
CA ALA A 112 3.28 10.63 -0.50
C ALA A 112 3.65 12.08 -0.14
N ALA A 113 3.00 12.66 0.88
CA ALA A 113 3.36 13.99 1.39
C ALA A 113 4.82 14.05 1.87
N ASN A 114 5.30 13.03 2.57
CA ASN A 114 6.71 12.94 2.96
C ASN A 114 7.66 12.85 1.75
N HIS A 115 7.28 12.13 0.69
CA HIS A 115 8.07 12.07 -0.55
C HIS A 115 8.08 13.42 -1.30
N VAL A 116 6.95 14.15 -1.32
CA VAL A 116 6.89 15.52 -1.84
C VAL A 116 7.81 16.44 -1.04
N TRP A 117 7.73 16.39 0.30
CA TRP A 117 8.62 17.15 1.18
C TRP A 117 10.10 16.84 0.90
N SER A 118 10.47 15.57 0.82
CA SER A 118 11.84 15.15 0.51
C SER A 118 12.32 15.67 -0.85
N THR A 119 11.44 15.71 -1.85
CA THR A 119 11.76 16.23 -3.19
C THR A 119 11.98 17.74 -3.18
N ILE A 120 11.11 18.49 -2.50
CA ILE A 120 11.10 19.96 -2.54
C ILE A 120 12.07 20.55 -1.51
N ALA A 121 11.92 20.17 -0.23
CA ALA A 121 12.67 20.76 0.87
C ALA A 121 14.08 20.17 1.01
N CYS A 122 14.25 18.88 0.73
CA CYS A 122 15.55 18.20 0.87
C CYS A 122 16.28 18.01 -0.48
N GLY A 123 15.67 18.40 -1.60
CA GLY A 123 16.25 18.25 -2.93
C GLY A 123 16.42 16.80 -3.41
N ASN A 124 15.83 15.81 -2.73
CA ASN A 124 15.96 14.40 -3.07
C ASN A 124 14.98 14.02 -4.21
N ARG A 125 15.45 14.18 -5.45
CA ARG A 125 14.69 13.96 -6.69
C ARG A 125 14.84 12.54 -7.26
N THR A 126 15.04 11.54 -6.41
CA THR A 126 15.02 10.14 -6.86
C THR A 126 13.67 9.81 -7.52
N TRP A 127 13.69 8.89 -8.50
CA TRP A 127 12.49 8.49 -9.23
C TRP A 127 11.36 8.07 -8.28
N GLN A 128 11.69 7.31 -7.24
CA GLN A 128 10.73 6.86 -6.24
C GLN A 128 10.02 8.02 -5.53
N ASN A 129 10.74 9.09 -5.20
CA ASN A 129 10.15 10.26 -4.53
C ASN A 129 9.21 11.04 -5.46
N MET A 130 9.57 11.14 -6.75
CA MET A 130 8.77 11.87 -7.73
C MET A 130 7.50 11.11 -8.13
N ILE A 131 7.57 9.78 -8.27
CA ILE A 131 6.45 8.97 -8.77
C ILE A 131 5.46 8.57 -7.66
N ARG A 132 5.89 8.55 -6.39
CA ARG A 132 5.05 8.11 -5.25
C ARG A 132 3.71 8.84 -5.15
N PRO A 133 3.64 10.18 -5.29
CA PRO A 133 2.39 10.91 -5.13
C PRO A 133 1.36 10.53 -6.19
N LEU A 134 1.80 10.38 -7.45
CA LEU A 134 0.93 9.98 -8.55
C LEU A 134 0.37 8.56 -8.33
N LEU A 135 1.23 7.59 -8.00
CA LEU A 135 0.80 6.21 -7.77
C LEU A 135 -0.15 6.10 -6.58
N THR A 136 0.12 6.86 -5.52
CA THR A 136 -0.76 6.91 -4.34
C THR A 136 -2.14 7.45 -4.71
N LEU A 137 -2.20 8.53 -5.48
CA LEU A 137 -3.46 9.11 -5.93
C LEU A 137 -4.30 8.11 -6.75
N LEU A 138 -3.68 7.43 -7.72
CA LEU A 138 -4.35 6.42 -8.54
C LEU A 138 -4.93 5.28 -7.69
N LEU A 139 -4.16 4.81 -6.70
CA LEU A 139 -4.62 3.76 -5.79
C LEU A 139 -5.78 4.22 -4.92
N VAL A 140 -5.71 5.42 -4.33
CA VAL A 140 -6.80 5.96 -3.50
C VAL A 140 -8.10 6.09 -4.33
N ILE A 141 -8.00 6.56 -5.57
CA ILE A 141 -9.14 6.66 -6.50
C ILE A 141 -9.74 5.28 -6.78
N ALA A 142 -8.92 4.25 -6.96
CA ALA A 142 -9.40 2.88 -7.20
C ALA A 142 -10.30 2.33 -6.08
N PHE A 143 -10.10 2.78 -4.83
CA PHE A 143 -10.94 2.39 -3.69
C PHE A 143 -12.15 3.30 -3.46
N TRP A 144 -12.24 4.42 -4.17
CA TRP A 144 -13.27 5.44 -3.94
C TRP A 144 -14.68 4.88 -4.15
N TYR A 145 -14.91 4.17 -5.26
CA TYR A 145 -16.23 3.63 -5.60
C TYR A 145 -16.76 2.66 -4.54
N PRO A 146 -16.09 1.53 -4.22
CA PRO A 146 -16.66 0.57 -3.28
C PRO A 146 -16.84 1.17 -1.89
N VAL A 147 -15.90 2.00 -1.41
CA VAL A 147 -15.98 2.61 -0.07
C VAL A 147 -17.15 3.58 0.04
N THR A 148 -17.30 4.49 -0.93
CA THR A 148 -18.40 5.48 -0.90
C THR A 148 -19.76 4.83 -1.09
N ALA A 149 -19.87 3.82 -1.97
CA ALA A 149 -21.09 3.04 -2.18
C ALA A 149 -21.54 2.25 -0.95
N ILE A 150 -20.64 1.95 0.00
CA ILE A 150 -20.99 1.28 1.26
C ILE A 150 -21.33 2.30 2.36
N LEU A 151 -20.53 3.36 2.49
CA LEU A 151 -20.66 4.32 3.60
C LEU A 151 -21.81 5.31 3.45
N PHE A 152 -22.19 5.64 2.22
CA PHE A 152 -23.16 6.69 1.92
C PHE A 152 -24.40 6.15 1.19
N LYS A 153 -24.80 4.90 1.52
CA LYS A 153 -26.08 4.33 1.08
C LYS A 153 -27.27 5.15 1.53
#